data_AF-A0A2P2GS71-F1
#
_entry.id   AF-A0A2P2GS71-F1
#
_cell.length_a   1.000
_cell.length_b   1.000
_cell.length_c   1.000
_cell.angle_alpha   90.00
_cell.angle_beta   90.00
_cell.angle_gamma   90.00
#
_symmetry.space_group_name_H-M   'P 1'
#
loop_
_entity.id
_entity.type
_entity.pdbx_description
1 polymer ?
#
loop_
_entity_poly.entity_id
_entity_poly.type
_entity_poly.pdbx_seq_one_letter_code
_entity_poly.pdbx_strand_id
1 'polypeptide(L)'
;MSAGWKGPARLFEDASYKTLWDLEMGPDGEEDGPDDYIRALLPVLVQWRKRLTKKRAELRGLPDSDYRRRYEGWLREESEGYQRALLKLSEAWLTYFFCFEGSGVPTSLIFDLDGGTQ
;
A
#
# COMPACT_ATOMS: atom_id res chain seq x y z
N MET A 1 -8.54 16.99 -10.29
CA MET A 1 -8.37 16.94 -8.81
C MET A 1 -8.35 15.48 -8.42
N SER A 2 -7.17 14.91 -8.11
CA SER A 2 -7.10 13.52 -7.67
C SER A 2 -7.90 13.40 -6.36
N ALA A 3 -8.82 12.44 -6.30
CA ALA A 3 -9.50 12.15 -5.06
C ALA A 3 -8.44 11.65 -4.07
N GLY A 4 -8.06 12.50 -3.11
CA GLY A 4 -7.06 12.16 -2.11
C GLY A 4 -7.40 10.85 -1.40
N TRP A 5 -6.36 10.10 -1.01
CA TRP A 5 -6.51 8.85 -0.28
C TRP A 5 -7.41 9.07 0.94
N LYS A 6 -8.23 8.07 1.31
CA LYS A 6 -9.17 8.16 2.44
C LYS A 6 -8.96 7.02 3.42
N GLY A 7 -9.28 7.26 4.68
CA GLY A 7 -9.22 6.22 5.72
C GLY A 7 -7.81 5.63 5.88
N PRO A 8 -7.69 4.32 6.14
CA PRO A 8 -6.41 3.64 6.34
C PRO A 8 -5.45 3.75 5.16
N ALA A 9 -5.98 4.00 3.96
CA ALA A 9 -5.23 4.12 2.72
C ALA A 9 -4.18 5.23 2.75
N ARG A 10 -4.44 6.32 3.51
CA ARG A 10 -3.51 7.46 3.65
C ARG A 10 -2.17 7.09 4.27
N LEU A 11 -2.14 6.06 5.12
CA LEU A 11 -0.91 5.60 5.78
C LEU A 11 0.10 5.00 4.79
N PHE A 12 -0.33 4.70 3.56
CA PHE A 12 0.49 4.12 2.51
C PHE A 12 0.86 5.15 1.43
N GLU A 13 0.41 6.40 1.57
CA GLU A 13 0.65 7.45 0.58
C GLU A 13 2.15 7.77 0.46
N ASP A 14 2.89 7.65 1.56
CA ASP A 14 4.33 7.89 1.62
C ASP A 14 5.18 6.62 1.45
N ALA A 15 4.56 5.44 1.27
CA ALA A 15 5.31 4.23 0.98
C ALA A 15 5.92 4.33 -0.42
N SER A 16 7.25 4.44 -0.48
CA SER A 16 8.02 4.56 -1.73
C SER A 16 9.42 4.01 -1.53
N TYR A 17 10.13 3.68 -2.62
CA TYR A 17 11.54 3.33 -2.58
C TYR A 17 12.37 4.39 -1.85
N LYS A 18 12.17 5.67 -2.19
CA LYS A 18 12.90 6.78 -1.57
C LYS A 18 12.69 6.83 -0.07
N THR A 19 11.47 6.63 0.41
CA THR A 19 11.17 6.61 1.85
C THR A 19 11.93 5.49 2.56
N LEU A 20 11.96 4.28 1.98
CA LEU A 20 12.74 3.18 2.52
C LEU A 20 14.24 3.48 2.48
N TRP A 21 14.75 3.99 1.36
CA TRP A 21 16.14 4.41 1.25
C TRP A 21 16.53 5.47 2.30
N ASP A 22 15.71 6.50 2.47
CA ASP A 22 15.98 7.59 3.42
C ASP A 22 15.93 7.09 4.88
N LEU A 23 15.11 6.07 5.18
CA LEU A 23 15.03 5.47 6.51
C LEU A 23 16.29 4.69 6.90
N GLU A 24 17.06 4.21 5.93
CA GLU A 24 18.29 3.46 6.20
C GLU A 24 19.55 4.29 5.96
N MET A 25 19.58 5.03 4.85
CA MET A 25 20.76 5.74 4.34
C MET A 25 20.68 7.26 4.52
N GLY A 26 19.55 7.77 5.02
CA GLY A 26 19.38 9.18 5.33
C GLY A 26 20.25 9.65 6.50
N PRO A 27 20.34 10.97 6.73
CA PRO A 27 21.14 11.53 7.82
C PRO A 27 20.72 11.04 9.21
N ASP A 28 19.44 10.67 9.35
CA ASP A 28 18.83 10.13 10.56
C ASP A 28 18.41 8.65 10.39
N GLY A 29 18.99 7.94 9.42
CA GLY A 29 18.63 6.55 9.11
C GLY A 29 19.10 5.54 10.15
N GLU A 30 18.39 4.41 10.24
CA GLU A 30 18.70 3.27 11.10
C GLU A 30 18.75 1.98 10.27
N GLU A 31 19.64 1.04 10.61
CA GLU A 31 19.89 -0.21 9.86
C GLU A 31 18.61 -1.04 9.63
N ASP A 32 17.70 -1.08 10.61
CA ASP A 32 16.42 -1.80 10.51
C ASP A 32 15.23 -0.90 10.10
N GLY A 33 15.48 0.38 9.78
CA GLY A 33 14.45 1.39 9.56
C GLY A 33 13.38 1.03 8.52
N PRO A 34 13.76 0.54 7.32
CA PRO A 34 12.81 0.11 6.29
C PRO A 34 11.95 -1.07 6.72
N ASP A 35 12.59 -2.01 7.42
CA ASP A 35 12.00 -3.25 7.92
C ASP A 35 10.95 -2.94 8.99
N ASP A 36 11.28 -2.06 9.93
CA ASP A 36 10.39 -1.60 11.00
C ASP A 36 9.23 -0.77 10.47
N TYR A 37 9.48 0.08 9.46
CA TYR A 37 8.42 0.82 8.77
C TYR A 37 7.40 -0.13 8.12
N ILE A 38 7.85 -1.19 7.44
CA ILE A 38 6.96 -2.19 6.85
C ILE A 38 6.23 -2.99 7.93
N ARG A 39 6.92 -3.42 8.99
CA ARG A 39 6.31 -4.12 10.13
C ARG A 39 5.21 -3.29 10.80
N ALA A 40 5.33 -1.97 10.82
CA ALA A 40 4.28 -1.08 11.32
C ALA A 40 3.04 -1.02 10.41
N LEU A 41 3.22 -1.12 9.08
CA LEU A 41 2.13 -1.06 8.10
C LEU A 41 1.39 -2.39 7.90
N LEU A 42 2.07 -3.53 8.06
CA LEU A 42 1.48 -4.87 7.87
C LEU A 42 0.23 -5.13 8.72
N PRO A 43 0.19 -4.82 10.04
CA PRO A 43 -1.01 -5.00 10.86
C PRO A 43 -2.23 -4.25 10.33
N VAL A 44 -2.02 -3.05 9.74
CA VAL A 44 -3.10 -2.24 9.15
C VAL A 44 -3.71 -2.97 7.97
N LEU A 45 -2.90 -3.50 7.04
CA LEU A 45 -3.38 -4.29 5.90
C LEU A 45 -4.12 -5.54 6.37
N VAL A 46 -3.61 -6.25 7.38
CA VAL A 46 -4.25 -7.45 7.92
C VAL A 46 -5.63 -7.14 8.50
N GLN A 47 -5.74 -6.09 9.32
CA GLN A 47 -7.01 -5.67 9.90
C GLN A 47 -8.00 -5.20 8.83
N TRP A 48 -7.52 -4.45 7.83
CA TRP A 48 -8.34 -3.98 6.73
C TRP A 48 -8.88 -5.14 5.89
N ARG A 49 -8.04 -6.14 5.56
CA ARG A 49 -8.46 -7.37 4.90
C ARG A 49 -9.53 -8.10 5.70
N LYS A 50 -9.35 -8.26 7.02
CA LYS A 50 -10.36 -8.88 7.90
C LYS A 50 -11.69 -8.13 7.85
N ARG A 51 -11.65 -6.78 7.87
CA ARG A 51 -12.85 -5.94 7.74
C ARG A 51 -13.54 -6.18 6.40
N LEU A 52 -12.82 -6.10 5.28
CA LEU A 52 -13.38 -6.33 3.94
C LEU A 52 -14.01 -7.72 3.81
N THR A 53 -13.36 -8.77 4.33
CA THR A 53 -13.89 -10.14 4.30
C THR A 53 -15.16 -10.27 5.12
N LYS A 54 -15.18 -9.72 6.34
CA LYS A 54 -16.39 -9.70 7.19
C LYS A 54 -17.54 -8.98 6.48
N LYS A 55 -17.25 -7.82 5.89
CA LYS A 55 -18.23 -6.99 5.19
C LYS A 55 -18.78 -7.67 3.93
N ARG A 56 -17.95 -8.37 3.16
CA ARG A 56 -18.39 -9.23 2.04
C ARG A 56 -19.31 -10.36 2.49
N ALA A 57 -19.02 -10.98 3.63
CA ALA A 57 -19.86 -12.05 4.18
C ALA A 57 -21.22 -11.50 4.62
N GLU A 58 -21.25 -10.37 5.32
CA GLU A 58 -22.49 -9.68 5.72
C GLU A 58 -23.36 -9.33 4.49
N LEU A 59 -22.75 -8.81 3.42
CA LEU A 59 -23.47 -8.40 2.20
C LEU A 59 -24.28 -9.54 1.56
N ARG A 60 -23.78 -10.79 1.61
CA ARG A 60 -24.48 -11.95 1.03
C ARG A 60 -25.81 -12.26 1.71
N GLY A 61 -25.95 -11.90 2.99
CA GLY A 61 -27.16 -12.12 3.77
C GLY A 61 -28.17 -10.96 3.71
N LEU A 62 -27.85 -9.85 3.04
CA LEU A 62 -28.71 -8.67 3.02
C LEU A 62 -29.76 -8.75 1.91
N PRO A 63 -31.04 -8.42 2.23
CA PRO A 63 -32.06 -8.28 1.20
C PRO A 63 -31.75 -7.10 0.28
N ASP A 64 -32.28 -7.15 -0.93
CA ASP A 64 -32.15 -6.04 -1.86
C ASP A 64 -32.82 -4.77 -1.29
N SER A 65 -32.04 -3.71 -1.19
CA SER A 65 -32.41 -2.48 -0.49
C SER A 65 -31.43 -1.35 -0.79
N ASP A 66 -31.83 -0.10 -0.53
CA ASP A 66 -30.92 1.06 -0.61
C ASP A 66 -29.72 0.91 0.33
N TYR A 67 -29.94 0.26 1.47
CA TYR A 67 -28.87 -0.07 2.40
C TYR A 67 -27.84 -0.99 1.73
N ARG A 68 -28.28 -2.06 1.08
CA ARG A 68 -27.42 -2.98 0.34
C ARG A 68 -26.62 -2.26 -0.75
N ARG A 69 -27.25 -1.38 -1.54
CA ARG A 69 -26.58 -0.61 -2.60
C ARG A 69 -25.49 0.34 -2.06
N ARG A 70 -25.77 1.07 -0.98
CA ARG A 70 -24.77 1.92 -0.33
C ARG A 70 -23.60 1.10 0.21
N TYR A 71 -23.92 -0.07 0.74
CA TYR A 71 -22.92 -0.98 1.30
C TYR A 71 -22.02 -1.58 0.20
N GLU A 72 -22.57 -1.98 -0.94
CA GLU A 72 -21.81 -2.37 -2.13
C GLU A 72 -20.87 -1.25 -2.61
N GLY A 73 -21.37 -0.01 -2.65
CA GLY A 73 -20.57 1.17 -3.00
C GLY A 73 -19.38 1.36 -2.06
N TRP A 74 -19.62 1.34 -0.75
CA TRP A 74 -18.56 1.44 0.26
C TRP A 74 -17.54 0.30 0.13
N LEU A 75 -18.01 -0.93 -0.07
CA LEU A 75 -17.15 -2.10 -0.19
C LEU A 75 -16.24 -2.03 -1.43
N ARG A 76 -16.76 -1.50 -2.54
CA ARG A 76 -15.98 -1.26 -3.76
C ARG A 76 -14.86 -0.24 -3.49
N GLU A 77 -15.20 0.93 -2.98
CA GLU A 77 -14.23 2.00 -2.68
C GLU A 77 -13.12 1.52 -1.74
N GLU A 78 -13.50 0.79 -0.68
CA GLU A 78 -12.55 0.26 0.28
C GLU A 78 -11.69 -0.88 -0.27
N SER A 79 -12.23 -1.70 -1.18
CA SER A 79 -11.46 -2.74 -1.86
C SER A 79 -10.43 -2.13 -2.81
N GLU A 80 -10.79 -1.08 -3.54
CA GLU A 80 -9.87 -0.33 -4.40
C GLU A 80 -8.76 0.33 -3.57
N GLY A 81 -9.11 0.98 -2.46
CA GLY A 81 -8.14 1.59 -1.54
C GLY A 81 -7.16 0.55 -0.99
N TYR A 82 -7.66 -0.61 -0.55
CA TYR A 82 -6.82 -1.72 -0.07
C TYR A 82 -5.87 -2.24 -1.15
N GLN A 83 -6.35 -2.41 -2.39
CA GLN A 83 -5.52 -2.88 -3.50
C GLN A 83 -4.41 -1.88 -3.84
N ARG A 84 -4.73 -0.59 -3.91
CA ARG A 84 -3.72 0.46 -4.17
C ARG A 84 -2.68 0.53 -3.06
N ALA A 85 -3.08 0.42 -1.80
CA ALA A 85 -2.16 0.38 -0.66
C ALA A 85 -1.24 -0.86 -0.71
N LEU A 86 -1.80 -2.02 -1.03
CA LEU A 86 -1.03 -3.26 -1.18
C LEU A 86 0.00 -3.14 -2.31
N LEU A 87 -0.41 -2.66 -3.49
CA LEU A 87 0.47 -2.47 -4.65
C LEU A 87 1.61 -1.52 -4.31
N LYS A 88 1.31 -0.36 -3.73
CA LYS A 88 2.30 0.66 -3.38
C LYS A 88 3.33 0.18 -2.35
N LEU A 89 2.89 -0.52 -1.30
CA LEU A 89 3.81 -1.12 -0.34
C LEU A 89 4.68 -2.21 -0.98
N SER A 90 4.09 -3.04 -1.85
CA SER A 90 4.80 -4.12 -2.53
C SER A 90 5.85 -3.58 -3.51
N GLU A 91 5.50 -2.53 -4.26
CA GLU A 91 6.40 -1.84 -5.18
C GLU A 91 7.56 -1.16 -4.45
N ALA A 92 7.28 -0.45 -3.34
CA ALA A 92 8.32 0.16 -2.51
C ALA A 92 9.29 -0.90 -1.99
N TRP A 93 8.77 -1.96 -1.37
CA TRP A 93 9.58 -3.01 -0.77
C TRP A 93 10.39 -3.81 -1.80
N LEU A 94 9.76 -4.23 -2.91
CA LEU A 94 10.46 -4.97 -3.95
C LEU A 94 11.57 -4.12 -4.57
N THR A 95 11.29 -2.85 -4.90
CA THR A 95 12.32 -1.94 -5.45
C THR A 95 13.47 -1.77 -4.48
N TYR A 96 13.19 -1.56 -3.19
CA TYR A 96 14.22 -1.47 -2.15
C TYR A 96 15.03 -2.76 -2.05
N PHE A 97 14.39 -3.92 -1.94
CA PHE A 97 15.05 -5.23 -1.84
C PHE A 97 15.97 -5.50 -3.04
N PHE A 98 15.51 -5.20 -4.27
CA PHE A 98 16.30 -5.43 -5.47
C PHE A 98 17.50 -4.46 -5.58
N CYS A 99 17.32 -3.19 -5.21
CA CYS A 99 18.35 -2.14 -5.30
C CYS A 99 19.37 -2.19 -4.16
N PHE A 100 18.98 -2.63 -2.97
CA PHE A 100 19.81 -2.56 -1.76
C PHE A 100 20.25 -3.94 -1.23
N GLU A 101 19.32 -4.88 -1.03
CA GLU A 101 19.58 -6.14 -0.31
C GLU A 101 20.12 -7.32 -1.15
N GLY A 102 20.39 -7.13 -2.44
CA GLY A 102 21.32 -8.04 -3.13
C GLY A 102 20.72 -8.98 -4.16
N SER A 103 20.08 -8.42 -5.19
CA SER A 103 19.76 -9.20 -6.38
C SER A 103 20.93 -9.35 -7.37
N GLY A 104 22.00 -8.57 -7.21
CA GLY A 104 23.03 -8.43 -8.25
C GLY A 104 22.47 -7.86 -9.57
N VAL A 105 21.24 -7.36 -9.57
CA VAL A 105 20.59 -6.74 -10.72
C VAL A 105 21.11 -5.30 -10.82
N PRO A 106 21.65 -4.88 -11.97
CA PRO A 106 22.04 -3.51 -12.19
C PRO A 106 20.87 -2.56 -11.94
N THR A 107 21.10 -1.47 -11.20
CA THR A 107 20.13 -0.40 -10.95
C THR A 107 19.54 0.16 -12.26
N SER A 108 20.28 0.04 -13.37
CA SER A 108 19.86 0.44 -14.72
C SER A 108 18.75 -0.41 -15.36
N LEU A 109 18.41 -1.57 -14.78
CA LEU A 109 17.38 -2.49 -15.29
C LEU A 109 16.06 -2.39 -14.53
N ILE A 110 16.04 -1.66 -13.41
CA ILE A 110 14.86 -1.56 -12.53
C ILE A 110 14.13 -0.26 -12.89
N PHE A 111 13.59 -0.25 -14.11
CA PHE A 111 12.54 0.61 -14.69
C PHE A 111 12.51 2.12 -14.41
N ASP A 112 12.46 2.89 -15.50
CA ASP A 112 11.80 4.20 -15.66
C ASP A 112 10.32 4.14 -15.18
N LEU A 113 10.09 4.09 -13.87
CA LEU A 113 8.75 4.12 -13.27
C LEU A 113 8.33 5.52 -12.81
N ASP A 114 9.29 6.43 -12.65
CA ASP A 114 8.98 7.85 -12.59
C ASP A 114 8.89 8.34 -14.03
N GLY A 115 7.66 8.51 -14.53
CA GLY A 115 7.38 9.29 -15.74
C GLY A 115 7.77 10.76 -15.55
N GLY A 116 9.05 11.02 -15.36
CA GLY A 116 9.69 12.32 -15.40
C GLY A 116 9.66 12.82 -16.84
N THR A 117 8.62 13.58 -17.15
CA THR A 117 8.65 14.54 -18.24
C THR A 117 9.97 15.30 -18.23
N GLN A 118 10.67 15.24 -19.38
CA GLN A 118 11.78 16.13 -19.73
C GLN A 118 11.40 17.61 -19.60
#